data_AF-A0A4Q4DF86-F1
#
_entry.id   AF-A0A4Q4DF86-F1
#
_cell.length_a   1.000
_cell.length_b   1.000
_cell.length_c   1.000
_cell.angle_alpha   90.00
_cell.angle_beta   90.00
_cell.angle_gamma   90.00
#
_symmetry.space_group_name_H-M   'P 1'
#
loop_
_entity.id
_entity.type
_entity.pdbx_description
1 polymer ?
#
loop_
_entity_poly.entity_id
_entity_poly.type
_entity_poly.pdbx_seq_one_letter_code
_entity_poly.pdbx_strand_id
1 'polypeptide(L)'
;MTFLLEASDWPGVSIRVIPFTAESFIGFVPQMFYAGGSVPQLDTVIIESVLGLAFMSEEDQLRKYRSLFDAFTDLSLDIDESKTMINRILKEG
;
A
#
# COMPACT_ATOMS: atom_id res chain seq x y z
N MET A 1 -12.22 -1.56 12.82
CA MET A 1 -10.92 -2.20 12.57
C MET A 1 -11.02 -3.73 12.49
N THR A 2 -12.10 -4.36 12.96
CA THR A 2 -12.48 -5.74 12.63
C THR A 2 -12.62 -5.99 11.12
N PHE A 3 -13.17 -5.03 10.38
CA PHE A 3 -13.30 -5.12 8.92
C PHE A 3 -11.98 -5.38 8.19
N LEU A 4 -10.84 -4.82 8.65
CA LEU A 4 -9.56 -5.08 8.00
C LEU A 4 -9.15 -6.56 8.14
N LEU A 5 -9.40 -7.17 9.30
CA LEU A 5 -9.12 -8.60 9.48
C LEU A 5 -10.03 -9.46 8.60
N GLU A 6 -11.33 -9.16 8.57
CA GLU A 6 -12.28 -9.86 7.70
C GLU A 6 -11.91 -9.73 6.21
N ALA A 7 -11.54 -8.52 5.76
CA ALA A 7 -11.11 -8.28 4.38
C ALA A 7 -9.81 -9.00 4.04
N SER A 8 -8.91 -9.18 5.01
CA SER A 8 -7.64 -9.89 4.81
C SER A 8 -7.80 -11.40 4.55
N ASP A 9 -9.01 -11.94 4.71
CA ASP A 9 -9.34 -13.33 4.40
C ASP A 9 -10.01 -13.47 3.02
N TRP A 10 -10.26 -12.36 2.32
CA TRP A 10 -10.84 -12.39 0.97
C TRP A 10 -9.81 -12.86 -0.07
N PRO A 11 -10.23 -13.67 -1.07
CA PRO A 11 -9.34 -14.07 -2.15
C PRO A 11 -8.73 -12.87 -2.87
N GLY A 12 -7.40 -12.86 -3.01
CA GLY A 12 -6.67 -11.80 -3.71
C GLY A 12 -6.46 -10.51 -2.89
N VAL A 13 -6.84 -10.47 -1.61
CA VAL A 13 -6.58 -9.34 -0.72
C VAL A 13 -5.37 -9.64 0.16
N SER A 14 -4.49 -8.66 0.30
CA SER A 14 -3.37 -8.68 1.24
C SER A 14 -3.28 -7.34 1.93
N ILE A 15 -3.09 -7.36 3.24
CA ILE A 15 -2.97 -6.16 4.06
C ILE A 15 -1.62 -6.20 4.74
N ARG A 16 -0.86 -5.11 4.60
CA ARG A 16 0.45 -4.96 5.22
C ARG A 16 0.48 -3.69 6.06
N VAL A 17 1.18 -3.73 7.18
CA VAL A 17 1.31 -2.61 8.14
C VAL A 17 2.74 -2.11 8.11
N ILE A 18 2.92 -0.80 7.93
CA ILE A 18 4.22 -0.14 8.15
C ILE A 18 4.23 0.35 9.59
N PRO A 19 5.06 -0.22 10.48
CA PRO A 19 5.13 0.22 11.86
C PRO A 19 5.91 1.54 11.96
N PHE A 20 5.58 2.37 12.95
CA PHE A 20 6.33 3.63 13.20
C PHE A 20 7.81 3.42 13.55
N THR A 21 8.20 2.20 13.91
CA THR A 21 9.60 1.82 14.17
C THR A 21 10.41 1.55 12.90
N ALA A 22 9.79 1.57 11.71
CA ALA A 22 10.52 1.45 10.46
C ALA A 22 11.40 2.70 10.26
N GLU A 23 12.72 2.55 10.48
CA GLU A 23 13.71 3.64 10.56
C GLU A 23 13.87 4.49 9.28
N SER A 24 13.16 4.15 8.20
CA SER A 24 13.21 4.85 6.91
C SER A 24 11.83 5.23 6.37
N PHE A 25 10.86 5.55 7.24
CA PHE A 25 9.63 6.19 6.80
C PHE A 25 9.93 7.60 6.26
N ILE A 26 10.25 7.66 4.96
CA ILE A 26 10.39 8.89 4.19
C ILE A 26 9.00 9.50 4.08
N GLY A 27 8.88 10.76 4.47
CA GLY A 27 7.63 11.45 4.74
C GLY A 27 6.58 11.39 3.63
N PHE A 28 5.32 11.56 4.06
CA PHE A 28 4.11 11.72 3.25
C PHE A 28 4.06 10.84 1.99
N VAL A 29 3.56 9.62 2.17
CA VAL A 29 3.07 8.83 1.04
C VAL A 29 1.68 9.34 0.69
N PRO A 30 1.46 9.88 -0.51
CA PRO A 30 0.11 10.24 -0.91
C PRO A 30 -0.75 8.97 -0.99
N GLN A 31 -2.05 9.10 -0.70
CA GLN A 31 -2.99 8.01 -0.93
C GLN A 31 -2.98 7.67 -2.42
N MET A 32 -2.45 6.49 -2.75
CA MET A 32 -2.20 6.09 -4.13
C MET A 32 -2.70 4.67 -4.40
N PHE A 33 -3.12 4.45 -5.64
CA PHE A 33 -3.51 3.16 -6.17
C PHE A 33 -2.62 2.83 -7.36
N TYR A 34 -2.08 1.62 -7.38
CA TYR A 34 -1.33 1.09 -8.51
C TYR A 34 -2.15 -0.03 -9.16
N ALA A 35 -2.58 0.19 -10.40
CA ALA A 35 -3.26 -0.83 -11.19
C ALA A 35 -2.28 -1.42 -12.21
N GLY A 36 -1.97 -2.72 -12.06
CA GLY A 36 -1.14 -3.46 -13.00
C GLY A 36 -1.97 -3.96 -14.19
N GLY A 37 -1.53 -3.65 -15.41
CA GLY A 37 -2.07 -4.19 -16.64
C GLY A 37 -1.47 -5.55 -17.01
N SER A 38 -1.93 -6.13 -18.12
CA SER A 38 -1.35 -7.37 -18.66
C SER A 38 0.09 -7.20 -19.17
N VAL A 39 0.48 -5.95 -19.45
CA VAL A 39 1.84 -5.52 -19.77
C VAL A 39 2.15 -4.23 -19.00
N PRO A 40 3.41 -3.96 -18.63
CA PRO A 40 3.78 -2.78 -17.82
C PRO A 40 3.35 -1.43 -18.41
N GLN A 41 3.25 -1.32 -19.73
CA GLN A 41 2.82 -0.09 -20.43
C GLN A 41 1.33 0.24 -20.22
N LEU A 42 0.54 -0.71 -19.72
CA LEU A 42 -0.87 -0.53 -19.38
C LEU A 42 -1.06 -0.29 -17.87
N ASP A 43 0.01 -0.19 -17.10
CA ASP A 43 -0.08 0.14 -15.69
C ASP A 43 -0.61 1.58 -15.53
N THR A 44 -1.31 1.84 -14.44
CA THR A 44 -1.83 3.17 -14.13
C THR A 44 -1.71 3.44 -12.64
N VAL A 45 -1.21 4.63 -12.30
CA VAL A 45 -1.19 5.13 -10.92
C VAL A 45 -2.25 6.20 -10.76
N ILE A 46 -3.05 6.07 -9.72
CA ILE A 46 -4.05 7.05 -9.31
C ILE A 46 -3.60 7.63 -7.98
N ILE A 47 -3.49 8.95 -7.91
CA ILE A 47 -3.17 9.66 -6.66
C ILE A 47 -4.37 10.48 -6.27
N GLU A 48 -4.84 10.27 -5.05
CA GLU A 48 -5.92 11.03 -4.46
C GLU A 48 -5.37 12.18 -3.61
N SER A 49 -5.93 13.36 -3.83
CA SER A 49 -5.60 14.56 -3.08
C SER A 49 -6.86 15.37 -2.79
N VAL A 50 -6.73 16.37 -1.92
CA VAL A 50 -7.81 17.33 -1.62
C VAL A 50 -8.32 18.05 -2.89
N LEU A 51 -7.48 18.15 -3.92
CA LEU A 51 -7.81 18.84 -5.17
C LEU A 51 -8.38 17.91 -6.25
N GLY A 52 -8.49 16.60 -5.99
CA GLY A 52 -9.01 15.60 -6.92
C GLY A 52 -8.05 14.45 -7.20
N LEU A 53 -8.33 13.72 -8.27
CA LEU A 53 -7.57 12.54 -8.72
C LEU A 53 -6.58 12.90 -9.82
N ALA A 54 -5.33 12.47 -9.69
CA ALA A 54 -4.33 12.53 -10.74
C ALA A 54 -4.06 11.12 -11.29
N PHE A 55 -4.02 10.99 -12.62
CA PHE A 55 -3.75 9.73 -13.32
C PHE A 55 -2.37 9.80 -13.98
N MET A 56 -1.54 8.79 -13.76
CA MET A 56 -0.21 8.67 -14.34
C MET A 56 -0.12 7.36 -15.10
N SER A 57 0.24 7.45 -16.37
CA SER A 57 0.40 6.31 -17.30
C SER A 57 1.68 6.39 -18.12
N GLU A 58 2.47 7.46 -17.96
CA GLU A 58 3.77 7.55 -18.63
C GLU A 58 4.80 6.63 -17.95
N GLU A 59 5.58 5.90 -18.75
CA GLU A 59 6.55 4.90 -18.30
C GLU A 59 7.52 5.42 -17.21
N ASP A 60 8.01 6.66 -17.36
CA ASP A 60 8.92 7.27 -16.38
C ASP A 60 8.27 7.52 -15.03
N GLN A 61 6.99 7.91 -15.03
CA GLN A 61 6.19 8.06 -13.81
C GLN A 61 5.90 6.68 -13.21
N LEU A 62 5.40 5.74 -14.02
CA LEU A 62 5.06 4.38 -13.58
C LEU A 62 6.26 3.67 -12.94
N ARG A 63 7.46 3.83 -13.52
CA ARG A 63 8.71 3.29 -12.96
C ARG A 63 9.00 3.83 -11.57
N LYS A 64 8.85 5.14 -11.37
CA LYS A 64 9.03 5.77 -10.05
C LYS A 64 8.06 5.20 -9.00
N TYR A 65 6.78 5.06 -9.35
CA TYR A 65 5.78 4.55 -8.40
C TYR A 65 5.91 3.05 -8.13
N ARG A 66 6.37 2.26 -9.11
CA ARG A 66 6.69 0.85 -8.88
C ARG A 66 7.79 0.72 -7.83
N SER A 67 8.89 1.48 -7.97
CA SER A 67 9.97 1.49 -6.97
C SER A 67 9.51 1.98 -5.60
N LEU A 68 8.57 2.94 -5.53
CA LEU A 68 7.97 3.35 -4.26
C LEU A 68 7.13 2.23 -3.63
N PHE A 69 6.32 1.52 -4.42
CA PHE A 69 5.51 0.41 -3.94
C PHE A 69 6.37 -0.75 -3.42
N ASP A 70 7.46 -1.07 -4.13
CA ASP A 70 8.45 -2.07 -3.71
C ASP A 70 9.09 -1.65 -2.37
N ALA A 71 9.52 -0.40 -2.25
CA ALA A 71 10.08 0.13 -1.01
C ALA A 71 9.09 0.07 0.16
N PHE A 72 7.81 0.39 -0.05
CA PHE A 72 6.79 0.26 1.00
C PHE A 72 6.52 -1.19 1.38
N THR A 73 6.61 -2.10 0.41
CA THR A 73 6.48 -3.54 0.68
C THR A 73 7.63 -4.01 1.57
N ASP A 74 8.86 -3.58 1.29
CA ASP A 74 10.05 -3.92 2.09
C ASP A 74 10.03 -3.32 3.50
N LEU A 75 9.46 -2.12 3.66
CA LEU A 75 9.32 -1.45 4.97
C LEU A 75 8.15 -1.96 5.80
N SER A 76 7.19 -2.62 5.17
CA SER A 76 6.02 -3.16 5.85
C SER A 76 6.31 -4.52 6.45
N LEU A 77 5.67 -4.80 7.59
CA LEU A 77 5.57 -6.16 8.12
C LEU A 77 5.03 -7.11 7.05
N ASP A 78 5.37 -8.38 7.16
CA ASP A 78 4.74 -9.38 6.29
C ASP A 78 3.24 -9.48 6.57
N ILE A 79 2.53 -10.28 5.75
CA ILE A 79 1.06 -10.39 5.84
C ILE A 79 0.60 -10.93 7.20
N ASP A 80 1.30 -11.92 7.76
CA ASP A 80 0.89 -12.58 9.00
C ASP A 80 1.26 -11.75 10.24
N GLU A 81 2.42 -11.10 10.21
CA GLU A 81 2.86 -10.12 11.19
C GLU A 81 1.91 -8.91 11.22
N SER A 82 1.46 -8.46 10.05
CA SER A 82 0.47 -7.38 9.92
C SER A 82 -0.87 -7.77 10.54
N LYS A 83 -1.39 -8.97 10.25
CA LYS A 83 -2.61 -9.51 10.89
C LYS A 83 -2.45 -9.59 12.41
N THR A 84 -1.29 -10.04 12.88
CA THR A 84 -0.97 -10.13 14.32
C THR A 84 -0.95 -8.75 14.96
N MET A 85 -0.33 -7.76 14.33
CA MET A 85 -0.28 -6.39 14.82
C MET A 85 -1.68 -5.74 14.88
N ILE A 86 -2.50 -5.90 13.83
CA ILE A 86 -3.88 -5.38 13.82
C ILE A 86 -4.71 -6.01 14.95
N ASN A 87 -4.59 -7.34 15.13
CA ASN A 87 -5.24 -8.05 16.24
C ASN A 87 -4.79 -7.55 17.62
N ARG A 88 -3.50 -7.24 17.78
CA ARG A 88 -2.96 -6.69 19.04
C ARG A 88 -3.56 -5.32 19.35
N ILE A 89 -3.57 -4.40 18.37
CA ILE A 89 -4.13 -3.05 18.54
C ILE A 89 -5.63 -3.12 18.90
N LEU A 90 -6.38 -4.03 18.28
CA LEU A 90 -7.81 -4.25 18.58
C LEU A 90 -8.08 -4.74 20.01
N LYS A 91 -7.12 -5.40 20.67
CA LYS A 91 -7.25 -5.91 22.04
C LYS A 91 -6.77 -4.91 23.09
N GLU A 92 -5.95 -3.95 22.69
CA GLU A 92 -5.35 -2.92 23.56
C GLU A 92 -6.19 -1.63 23.63
N GLY A 93 -7.17 -1.47 22.74
CA GLY A 93 -8.14 -0.35 22.75
C GLY A 93 -9.53 -0.79 23.20
#